data_AF-A0A3N8PEP8-F1
#
_entry.id   AF-A0A3N8PEP8-F1
#
_cell.length_a   1.000
_cell.length_b   1.000
_cell.length_c   1.000
_cell.angle_alpha   90.00
_cell.angle_beta   90.00
_cell.angle_gamma   90.00
#
_symmetry.space_group_name_H-M   'P 1'
#
loop_
_entity.id
_entity.type
_entity.pdbx_description
1 polymer ?
#
loop_
_entity_poly.entity_id
_entity_poly.type
_entity_poly.pdbx_seq_one_letter_code
_entity_poly.pdbx_strand_id
1 'polypeptide(L)'
;MELWTFQRYQSPRLVIDAIHHEPGSALVSMRAGAHEYRLAFDASDAADQIAAQLHGLTDTASPLWSTLLDSEPDSGWHALGTFLDTHSLIGEAVDTAADALAAQAARIDSCIAQTVAASLAGLDSARRDAIARDAATLRLHLDGPASARTLFDAHDDPFDAQVEPNFHLALLRIEFEYFRRAAPLTLAAVDLMLDVFSGAPRASAAQDARFDTAGLYDEHDLMSHLWLVASSLVAASGADAPRLPCADLPAVSLSSGLEFMRQTELITRETLNRWGANPYVSAIDALNGDYSPLVAGPFIEQYHVTRRFVEIIAPLLSMRLSIPLRAMLFRYYGEEYGHEALESTTCEALGVARHLLPQIVPLPLHFAFVDALTLLADADPVSSFAAIMVVEGIFGEPPKMSLRLMAAVKDNDAFHSVSGDHEELNESLNHNSISRDMFERIAAIDPARQAIAMHRILFLLELNHRAWSGIAGFYGAQSALALHGPYGRLLDPRG
;
A
#
# COMPACT_ATOMS: atom_id res chain seq x y z
N MET A 1 -8.01 17.72 15.77
CA MET A 1 -6.69 18.04 15.18
C MET A 1 -6.00 18.96 16.16
N GLU A 2 -4.87 18.54 16.71
CA GLU A 2 -4.08 19.39 17.61
C GLU A 2 -3.58 20.62 16.84
N LEU A 3 -3.50 21.76 17.53
CA LEU A 3 -2.99 23.00 16.95
C LEU A 3 -1.50 22.84 16.66
N TRP A 4 -1.03 23.38 15.52
CA TRP A 4 0.40 23.48 15.26
C TRP A 4 1.03 24.44 16.27
N THR A 5 2.13 24.01 16.90
CA THR A 5 2.95 24.83 17.78
C THR A 5 4.42 24.50 17.57
N PHE A 6 5.30 25.41 18.03
CA PHE A 6 6.74 25.22 18.08
C PHE A 6 7.19 23.97 18.87
N GLN A 7 6.30 23.33 19.63
CA GLN A 7 6.58 22.12 20.39
C GLN A 7 6.77 20.88 19.49
N ARG A 8 6.45 21.00 18.20
CA ARG A 8 6.51 19.89 17.22
C ARG A 8 7.87 19.74 16.53
N TYR A 9 8.80 20.68 16.72
CA TYR A 9 10.15 20.58 16.18
C TYR A 9 10.95 19.48 16.90
N GLN A 10 11.67 18.65 16.15
CA GLN A 10 12.47 17.53 16.67
C GLN A 10 13.92 17.93 16.96
N SER A 11 14.52 18.76 16.11
CA SER A 11 15.88 19.30 16.26
C SER A 11 15.88 20.80 15.99
N PRO A 12 15.14 21.57 16.80
CA PRO A 12 14.97 23.00 16.57
C PRO A 12 16.30 23.75 16.66
N ARG A 13 16.41 24.80 15.84
CA ARG A 13 17.48 25.80 15.92
C ARG A 13 16.92 27.18 15.63
N LEU A 14 17.51 28.18 16.24
CA LEU A 14 17.19 29.58 15.98
C LEU A 14 17.82 30.00 14.66
N VAL A 15 17.00 30.42 13.70
CA VAL A 15 17.38 30.81 12.34
C VAL A 15 17.40 32.33 12.25
N ILE A 16 18.52 32.90 12.69
CA ILE A 16 18.76 34.33 12.69
C ILE A 16 20.19 34.63 12.24
N ASP A 17 20.39 35.78 11.62
CA ASP A 17 21.70 36.25 11.17
C ASP A 17 22.50 36.88 12.31
N ALA A 18 21.82 37.56 13.24
CA ALA A 18 22.45 38.26 14.34
C ALA A 18 21.46 38.52 15.48
N ILE A 19 21.99 38.50 16.71
CA ILE A 19 21.34 39.03 17.91
C ILE A 19 22.13 40.28 18.32
N HIS A 20 21.45 41.40 18.48
CA HIS A 20 22.02 42.64 18.96
C HIS A 20 21.34 43.04 20.27
N HIS A 21 22.16 43.26 21.28
CA HIS A 21 21.72 43.74 22.58
C HIS A 21 22.82 44.64 23.15
N GLU A 22 22.43 45.82 23.61
CA GLU A 22 23.34 46.78 24.25
C GLU A 22 23.25 46.59 25.78
N PRO A 23 24.37 46.44 26.51
CA PRO A 23 24.34 46.26 27.96
C PRO A 23 23.56 47.37 28.67
N GLY A 24 22.59 47.01 29.51
CA GLY A 24 21.71 47.96 30.20
C GLY A 24 20.50 48.42 29.38
N SER A 25 20.35 47.97 28.13
CA SER A 25 19.14 48.15 27.34
C SER A 25 18.08 47.11 27.71
N ALA A 26 16.82 47.53 27.73
CA ALA A 26 15.67 46.65 27.91
C ALA A 26 15.14 46.08 26.57
N LEU A 27 15.92 46.18 25.50
CA LEU A 27 15.56 45.75 24.15
C LEU A 27 16.59 44.76 23.60
N VAL A 28 16.10 43.63 23.08
CA VAL A 28 16.90 42.67 22.30
C VAL A 28 16.41 42.71 20.85
N SER A 29 17.31 43.00 19.92
CA SER A 29 17.04 42.95 18.48
C SER A 29 17.54 41.63 17.89
N MET A 30 16.73 41.00 17.04
CA MET A 30 17.12 39.84 16.23
C MET A 30 16.98 40.19 14.76
N ARG A 31 17.96 39.84 13.93
CA ARG A 31 17.91 40.04 12.48
C ARG A 31 17.82 38.70 11.77
N ALA A 32 16.87 38.55 10.85
CA ALA A 32 16.79 37.39 9.95
C ALA A 32 16.47 37.88 8.53
N GLY A 33 17.44 37.76 7.63
CA GLY A 33 17.37 38.31 6.29
C GLY A 33 17.16 39.83 6.31
N ALA A 34 16.08 40.29 5.67
CA ALA A 34 15.72 41.70 5.58
C ALA A 34 14.90 42.21 6.79
N HIS A 35 14.54 41.32 7.73
CA HIS A 35 13.67 41.65 8.84
C HIS A 35 14.47 41.85 10.13
N GLU A 36 14.07 42.86 10.91
CA GLU A 36 14.53 43.10 12.28
C GLU A 36 13.34 42.94 13.24
N TYR A 37 13.50 42.08 14.22
CA TYR A 37 12.54 41.79 15.28
C TYR A 37 13.06 42.36 16.59
N ARG A 38 12.18 42.94 17.41
CA ARG A 38 12.56 43.54 18.69
C ARG A 38 11.71 42.97 19.82
N LEU A 39 12.39 42.44 20.82
CA LEU A 39 11.79 41.98 22.08
C LEU A 39 12.03 43.06 23.13
N ALA A 40 10.95 43.57 23.72
CA ALA A 40 11.00 44.56 24.78
C ALA A 40 10.74 43.89 26.13
N PHE A 41 11.53 44.26 27.14
CA PHE A 41 11.47 43.72 28.49
C PHE A 41 11.24 44.86 29.50
N ASP A 42 10.67 44.52 30.65
CA ASP A 42 10.43 45.52 31.71
C ASP A 42 11.72 45.88 32.47
N ALA A 43 12.74 45.03 32.45
CA ALA A 43 14.02 45.22 33.12
C ALA A 43 15.20 44.88 32.21
N SER A 44 16.29 45.66 32.29
CA SER A 44 17.52 45.44 31.52
C SER A 44 18.15 44.08 31.82
N ASP A 45 18.18 43.66 33.08
CA ASP A 45 18.82 42.39 33.49
C ASP A 45 18.11 41.17 32.86
N ALA A 46 16.79 41.26 32.64
CA ALA A 46 16.04 40.23 31.93
C ALA A 46 16.37 40.22 30.42
N ALA A 47 16.57 41.39 29.82
CA ALA A 47 17.00 41.50 28.42
C ALA A 47 18.42 40.93 28.23
N ASP A 48 19.36 41.22 29.15
CA ASP A 48 20.71 40.66 29.17
C ASP A 48 20.68 39.13 29.23
N GLN A 49 19.83 38.56 30.10
CA GLN A 49 19.66 37.12 30.25
C GLN A 49 19.07 36.46 28.99
N ILE A 50 17.98 37.03 28.45
CA ILE A 50 17.32 36.48 27.25
C ILE A 50 18.25 36.59 26.03
N ALA A 51 19.01 37.68 25.88
CA ALA A 51 19.96 37.81 24.77
C ALA A 51 21.03 36.69 24.78
N ALA A 52 21.52 36.31 25.96
CA ALA A 52 22.43 35.18 26.13
C ALA A 52 21.75 33.83 25.85
N GLN A 53 20.51 33.65 26.29
CA GLN A 53 19.74 32.43 26.06
C GLN A 53 19.36 32.23 24.59
N LEU A 54 19.02 33.31 23.86
CA LEU A 54 18.75 33.27 22.42
C LEU A 54 19.99 32.82 21.62
N HIS A 55 21.20 33.25 22.01
CA HIS A 55 22.43 32.71 21.41
C HIS A 55 22.54 31.20 21.64
N GLY A 56 22.21 30.74 22.85
CA GLY A 56 22.15 29.30 23.16
C GLY A 56 21.18 28.53 22.27
N LEU A 57 20.06 29.12 21.84
CA LEU A 57 19.08 28.46 20.97
C LEU A 57 19.55 28.31 19.50
N THR A 58 20.66 28.94 19.09
CA THR A 58 21.25 28.64 17.76
C THR A 58 21.87 27.24 17.69
N ASP A 59 22.20 26.64 18.84
CA ASP A 59 22.66 25.27 18.98
C ASP A 59 21.46 24.34 19.22
N THR A 60 21.36 23.29 18.41
CA THR A 60 20.29 22.28 18.48
C THR A 60 20.39 21.43 19.74
N ALA A 61 21.60 21.28 20.30
CA ALA A 61 21.84 20.52 21.53
C ALA A 61 21.59 21.32 22.81
N SER A 62 21.14 22.57 22.69
CA SER A 62 20.92 23.45 23.84
C SER A 62 19.78 22.94 24.73
N PRO A 63 19.99 22.81 26.06
CA PRO A 63 18.93 22.42 26.99
C PRO A 63 17.80 23.46 27.10
N LEU A 64 18.02 24.67 26.56
CA LEU A 64 16.99 25.69 26.46
C LEU A 64 15.86 25.28 25.52
N TRP A 65 16.12 24.40 24.54
CA TRP A 65 15.05 23.86 23.70
C TRP A 65 14.06 23.04 24.52
N SER A 66 14.52 22.12 25.37
CA SER A 66 13.63 21.39 26.27
C SER A 66 12.83 22.34 27.18
N THR A 67 13.47 23.38 27.71
CA THR A 67 12.78 24.40 28.52
C THR A 67 11.67 25.11 27.75
N LEU A 68 11.92 25.44 26.49
CA LEU A 68 10.96 26.11 25.63
C LEU A 68 9.84 25.14 25.21
N LEU A 69 10.18 23.93 24.75
CA LEU A 69 9.22 22.89 24.33
C LEU A 69 8.30 22.44 25.47
N ASP A 70 8.82 22.30 26.70
CA ASP A 70 8.06 21.87 27.88
C ASP A 70 7.38 23.04 28.61
N SER A 71 7.44 24.25 28.05
CA SER A 71 6.92 25.45 28.71
C SER A 71 5.40 25.47 28.82
N GLU A 72 4.90 25.85 29.99
CA GLU A 72 3.47 26.03 30.25
C GLU A 72 2.89 27.16 29.37
N PRO A 73 1.64 27.05 28.86
CA PRO A 73 1.05 28.00 27.92
C PRO A 73 1.10 29.48 28.36
N ASP A 74 0.97 29.74 29.66
CA ASP A 74 0.96 31.10 30.22
C ASP A 74 2.37 31.63 30.58
N SER A 75 3.42 30.87 30.28
CA SER A 75 4.80 31.25 30.61
C SER A 75 5.42 32.19 29.56
N GLY A 76 6.39 33.00 30.00
CA GLY A 76 7.17 33.83 29.08
C GLY A 76 7.95 33.01 28.04
N TRP A 77 8.33 31.78 28.37
CA TRP A 77 8.98 30.86 27.44
C TRP A 77 8.03 30.40 26.33
N HIS A 78 6.78 30.13 26.65
CA HIS A 78 5.77 29.76 25.66
C HIS A 78 5.43 30.94 24.74
N ALA A 79 5.30 32.14 25.30
CA ALA A 79 5.12 33.36 24.52
C ALA A 79 6.31 33.62 23.59
N LEU A 80 7.54 33.41 24.06
CA LEU A 80 8.75 33.51 23.24
C LEU A 80 8.77 32.45 22.13
N GLY A 81 8.52 31.17 22.45
CA GLY A 81 8.46 30.09 21.46
C GLY A 81 7.43 30.35 20.36
N THR A 82 6.23 30.79 20.75
CA THR A 82 5.16 31.17 19.83
C THR A 82 5.59 32.34 18.94
N PHE A 83 6.23 33.35 19.52
CA PHE A 83 6.76 34.49 18.76
C PHE A 83 7.80 34.02 17.74
N LEU A 84 8.77 33.19 18.14
CA LEU A 84 9.81 32.70 17.26
C LEU A 84 9.24 31.85 16.11
N ASP A 85 8.28 30.96 16.38
CA ASP A 85 7.64 30.10 15.36
C ASP A 85 6.77 30.88 14.38
N THR A 86 5.91 31.77 14.88
CA THR A 86 5.03 32.60 14.04
C THR A 86 5.79 33.55 13.11
N HIS A 87 7.05 33.85 13.42
CA HIS A 87 7.94 34.66 12.58
C HIS A 87 8.98 33.83 11.82
N SER A 88 8.83 32.50 11.79
CA SER A 88 9.73 31.55 11.11
C SER A 88 11.19 31.68 11.54
N LEU A 89 11.42 31.99 12.81
CA LEU A 89 12.74 32.10 13.43
C LEU A 89 13.20 30.77 14.04
N ILE A 90 12.33 29.75 14.07
CA ILE A 90 12.70 28.37 14.42
C ILE A 90 12.77 27.56 13.13
N GLY A 91 13.88 26.88 12.92
CA GLY A 91 14.06 25.91 11.83
C GLY A 91 14.50 24.56 12.38
N GLU A 92 14.51 23.55 11.51
CA GLU A 92 15.15 22.26 11.78
C GLU A 92 16.64 22.31 11.40
N ALA A 93 17.44 21.46 12.05
CA ALA A 93 18.83 21.24 11.68
C ALA A 93 18.93 20.63 10.27
N VAL A 94 19.84 21.14 9.43
CA VAL A 94 20.02 20.63 8.05
C VAL A 94 20.80 19.32 8.04
N ASP A 95 21.77 19.17 8.95
CA ASP A 95 22.61 17.97 9.03
C ASP A 95 21.79 16.73 9.39
N THR A 96 20.76 16.87 10.24
CA THR A 96 19.85 15.76 10.57
C THR A 96 18.99 15.32 9.37
N ALA A 97 18.61 16.25 8.50
CA ALA A 97 17.86 15.94 7.28
C ALA A 97 18.72 15.23 6.23
N ALA A 98 19.96 15.68 6.03
CA ALA A 98 20.92 15.03 5.13
C ALA A 98 21.29 13.62 5.62
N ASP A 99 21.53 13.46 6.92
CA ASP A 99 21.79 12.17 7.55
C ASP A 99 20.57 11.24 7.44
N ALA A 100 19.36 11.75 7.61
CA ALA A 100 18.13 10.97 7.46
C ALA A 100 17.96 10.44 6.03
N LEU A 101 18.22 11.27 5.01
CA LEU A 101 18.20 10.86 3.60
C LEU A 101 19.26 9.80 3.32
N ALA A 102 20.50 10.02 3.77
CA ALA A 102 21.59 9.05 3.59
C ALA A 102 21.28 7.71 4.27
N ALA A 103 20.69 7.74 5.48
CA ALA A 103 20.29 6.55 6.21
C ALA A 103 19.14 5.80 5.50
N GLN A 104 18.15 6.50 4.95
CA GLN A 104 17.08 5.89 4.16
C GLN A 104 17.63 5.24 2.88
N ALA A 105 18.49 5.94 2.14
CA ALA A 105 19.13 5.39 0.95
C ALA A 105 19.92 4.09 1.27
N ALA A 106 20.67 4.07 2.37
CA ALA A 106 21.38 2.89 2.83
C ALA A 106 20.43 1.73 3.21
N ARG A 107 19.29 2.02 3.84
CA ARG A 107 18.26 1.01 4.15
C ARG A 107 17.65 0.42 2.87
N ILE A 108 17.33 1.25 1.88
CA ILE A 108 16.81 0.81 0.58
C ILE A 108 17.84 -0.06 -0.14
N ASP A 109 19.12 0.38 -0.18
CA ASP A 109 20.18 -0.38 -0.83
C ASP A 109 20.34 -1.79 -0.21
N SER A 110 20.29 -1.86 1.13
CA SER A 110 20.32 -3.10 1.90
C SER A 110 19.09 -3.98 1.65
N CYS A 111 17.89 -3.39 1.62
CA CYS A 111 16.63 -4.09 1.35
C CYS A 111 16.64 -4.76 -0.03
N ILE A 112 17.09 -4.04 -1.06
CA ILE A 112 17.26 -4.58 -2.42
C ILE A 112 18.22 -5.77 -2.42
N ALA A 113 19.40 -5.60 -1.82
CA ALA A 113 20.42 -6.65 -1.81
C ALA A 113 19.94 -7.93 -1.12
N GLN A 114 19.27 -7.79 0.03
CA GLN A 114 18.73 -8.93 0.78
C GLN A 114 17.58 -9.61 0.03
N THR A 115 16.68 -8.84 -0.58
CA THR A 115 15.56 -9.36 -1.37
C THR A 115 16.04 -10.19 -2.56
N VAL A 116 17.00 -9.67 -3.34
CA VAL A 116 17.58 -10.37 -4.48
C VAL A 116 18.29 -11.65 -4.03
N ALA A 117 19.13 -11.55 -2.99
CA ALA A 117 19.87 -12.70 -2.47
C ALA A 117 18.94 -13.82 -2.00
N ALA A 118 17.87 -13.47 -1.28
CA ALA A 118 16.86 -14.43 -0.82
C ALA A 118 16.10 -15.06 -2.01
N SER A 119 15.69 -14.25 -3.00
CA SER A 119 14.90 -14.72 -4.14
C SER A 119 15.68 -15.65 -5.08
N LEU A 120 16.99 -15.46 -5.21
CA LEU A 120 17.86 -16.30 -6.02
C LEU A 120 18.41 -17.52 -5.27
N ALA A 121 18.18 -17.60 -3.96
CA ALA A 121 18.67 -18.70 -3.13
C ALA A 121 18.07 -20.04 -3.61
N GLY A 122 18.93 -21.04 -3.83
CA GLY A 122 18.49 -22.38 -4.24
C GLY A 122 18.08 -22.53 -5.71
N LEU A 123 18.03 -21.44 -6.51
CA LEU A 123 17.75 -21.53 -7.94
C LEU A 123 18.99 -22.00 -8.73
N ASP A 124 18.75 -22.85 -9.73
CA ASP A 124 19.78 -23.28 -10.69
C ASP A 124 20.19 -22.15 -11.67
N SER A 125 21.28 -22.36 -12.41
CA SER A 125 21.82 -21.35 -13.33
C SER A 125 20.86 -21.02 -14.47
N ALA A 126 20.12 -22.00 -15.00
CA ALA A 126 19.22 -21.78 -16.13
C ALA A 126 18.04 -20.88 -15.74
N ARG A 127 17.48 -21.08 -14.54
CA ARG A 127 16.44 -20.20 -13.98
C ARG A 127 16.97 -18.81 -13.69
N ARG A 128 18.19 -18.69 -13.14
CA ARG A 128 18.83 -17.38 -12.93
C ARG A 128 19.03 -16.61 -14.24
N ASP A 129 19.47 -17.29 -15.30
CA ASP A 129 19.64 -16.68 -16.62
C ASP A 129 18.32 -16.23 -17.23
N ALA A 130 17.23 -16.98 -16.99
CA ALA A 130 15.88 -16.57 -17.41
C ALA A 130 15.42 -15.31 -16.67
N ILE A 131 15.53 -15.31 -15.34
CA ILE A 131 15.22 -14.16 -14.48
C ILE A 131 16.00 -12.91 -14.91
N ALA A 132 17.30 -13.05 -15.22
CA ALA A 132 18.13 -11.94 -15.68
C ALA A 132 17.66 -11.35 -17.02
N ARG A 133 17.19 -12.19 -17.95
CA ARG A 133 16.62 -11.72 -19.24
C ARG A 133 15.28 -11.02 -19.06
N ASP A 134 14.42 -11.57 -18.22
CA ASP A 134 13.11 -10.98 -17.92
C ASP A 134 13.29 -9.62 -17.22
N ALA A 135 14.23 -9.52 -16.27
CA ALA A 135 14.59 -8.26 -15.61
C ALA A 135 15.07 -7.20 -16.62
N ALA A 136 15.96 -7.57 -17.54
CA ALA A 136 16.43 -6.67 -18.58
C ALA A 136 15.31 -6.19 -19.51
N THR A 137 14.33 -7.07 -19.81
CA THR A 137 13.16 -6.73 -20.64
C THR A 137 12.23 -5.77 -19.91
N LEU A 138 11.94 -6.05 -18.64
CA LEU A 138 11.11 -5.20 -17.78
C LEU A 138 11.71 -3.81 -17.58
N ARG A 139 13.04 -3.69 -17.51
CA ARG A 139 13.73 -2.40 -17.46
C ARG A 139 13.42 -1.52 -18.67
N LEU A 140 13.40 -2.10 -19.87
CA LEU A 140 13.02 -1.35 -21.08
C LEU A 140 11.59 -0.80 -21.01
N HIS A 141 10.70 -1.45 -20.25
CA HIS A 141 9.35 -0.94 -20.00
C HIS A 141 9.32 0.17 -18.96
N LEU A 142 10.21 0.15 -17.96
CA LEU A 142 10.34 1.23 -16.97
C LEU A 142 10.82 2.54 -17.61
N ASP A 143 11.77 2.46 -18.54
CA ASP A 143 12.35 3.61 -19.25
C ASP A 143 11.37 4.26 -20.27
N GLY A 144 10.23 3.63 -20.52
CA GLY A 144 9.19 4.16 -21.40
C GLY A 144 8.53 5.42 -20.82
N PRO A 145 8.09 6.37 -21.67
CA PRO A 145 7.36 7.54 -21.19
C PRO A 145 6.07 7.12 -20.49
N ALA A 146 5.77 7.72 -19.34
CA ALA A 146 4.51 7.50 -18.63
C ALA A 146 3.33 7.77 -19.57
N SER A 147 2.41 6.82 -19.70
CA SER A 147 1.25 6.97 -20.57
C SER A 147 0.35 8.10 -20.04
N ALA A 148 0.02 9.05 -20.90
CA ALA A 148 -0.87 10.16 -20.54
C ALA A 148 -2.30 9.63 -20.36
N ARG A 149 -2.69 9.33 -19.12
CA ARG A 149 -4.04 8.97 -18.64
C ARG A 149 -4.66 7.67 -19.15
N THR A 150 -4.39 7.20 -20.37
CA THR A 150 -4.86 5.88 -20.83
C THR A 150 -3.93 4.81 -20.27
N LEU A 151 -4.44 3.97 -19.37
CA LEU A 151 -3.71 2.87 -18.72
C LEU A 151 -2.82 2.11 -19.71
N PHE A 152 -3.45 1.56 -20.75
CA PHE A 152 -2.83 0.81 -21.83
C PHE A 152 -3.60 1.06 -23.12
N ASP A 153 -2.93 0.91 -24.27
CA ASP A 153 -3.61 0.78 -25.57
C ASP A 153 -4.25 -0.61 -25.64
N ALA A 154 -5.34 -0.77 -26.39
CA ALA A 154 -6.02 -2.05 -26.57
C ALA A 154 -5.10 -3.13 -27.17
N HIS A 155 -4.00 -2.73 -27.84
CA HIS A 155 -3.01 -3.63 -28.42
C HIS A 155 -1.82 -3.96 -27.50
N ASP A 156 -1.72 -3.29 -26.35
CA ASP A 156 -0.61 -3.44 -25.40
C ASP A 156 -1.10 -3.48 -23.94
N ASP A 157 -2.32 -3.99 -23.74
CA ASP A 157 -2.91 -4.13 -22.41
C ASP A 157 -2.44 -5.45 -21.74
N PRO A 158 -1.57 -5.40 -20.71
CA PRO A 158 -1.06 -6.60 -20.03
C PRO A 158 -2.16 -7.39 -19.30
N PHE A 159 -3.33 -6.80 -19.08
CA PHE A 159 -4.47 -7.55 -18.57
C PHE A 159 -4.98 -8.60 -19.58
N ASP A 160 -4.74 -8.42 -20.89
CA ASP A 160 -5.08 -9.40 -21.94
C ASP A 160 -4.02 -10.51 -22.04
N ALA A 161 -4.46 -11.76 -21.91
CA ALA A 161 -3.62 -12.95 -22.05
C ALA A 161 -3.05 -13.15 -23.46
N GLN A 162 -3.64 -12.51 -24.49
CA GLN A 162 -3.09 -12.52 -25.85
C GLN A 162 -1.90 -11.58 -26.02
N VAL A 163 -1.86 -10.51 -25.23
CA VAL A 163 -0.77 -9.52 -25.23
C VAL A 163 0.39 -10.03 -24.37
N GLU A 164 0.08 -10.46 -23.14
CA GLU A 164 1.08 -10.98 -22.20
C GLU A 164 0.62 -12.35 -21.64
N PRO A 165 1.09 -13.46 -22.23
CA PRO A 165 0.68 -14.81 -21.84
C PRO A 165 1.36 -15.30 -20.55
N ASN A 166 2.35 -14.58 -20.01
CA ASN A 166 2.94 -14.87 -18.71
C ASN A 166 2.25 -14.02 -17.63
N PHE A 167 1.51 -14.67 -16.73
CA PHE A 167 0.76 -14.00 -15.66
C PHE A 167 1.64 -13.08 -14.81
N HIS A 168 2.84 -13.53 -14.44
CA HIS A 168 3.71 -12.76 -13.56
C HIS A 168 4.37 -11.58 -14.27
N LEU A 169 4.70 -11.70 -15.55
CA LEU A 169 5.19 -10.56 -16.33
C LEU A 169 4.06 -9.54 -16.58
N ALA A 170 2.83 -10.01 -16.84
CA ALA A 170 1.65 -9.15 -16.92
C ALA A 170 1.43 -8.36 -15.62
N LEU A 171 1.47 -9.07 -14.47
CA LEU A 171 1.37 -8.46 -13.16
C LEU A 171 2.45 -7.40 -12.93
N LEU A 172 3.71 -7.70 -13.22
CA LEU A 172 4.80 -6.74 -13.05
C LEU A 172 4.62 -5.47 -13.89
N ARG A 173 4.09 -5.60 -15.11
CA ARG A 173 3.76 -4.43 -15.95
C ARG A 173 2.64 -3.58 -15.36
N ILE A 174 1.63 -4.22 -14.75
CA ILE A 174 0.53 -3.56 -14.03
C ILE A 174 1.07 -2.84 -12.78
N GLU A 175 1.87 -3.53 -11.97
CA GLU A 175 2.51 -2.99 -10.77
C GLU A 175 3.39 -1.78 -11.08
N PHE A 176 4.17 -1.81 -12.16
CA PHE A 176 5.02 -0.66 -12.52
C PHE A 176 4.20 0.57 -12.88
N GLU A 177 3.06 0.39 -13.54
CA GLU A 177 2.15 1.50 -13.82
C GLU A 177 1.47 2.02 -12.55
N TYR A 178 1.15 1.14 -11.60
CA TYR A 178 0.73 1.54 -10.27
C TYR A 178 1.82 2.34 -9.52
N PHE A 179 3.07 1.85 -9.48
CA PHE A 179 4.18 2.53 -8.79
C PHE A 179 4.47 3.91 -9.37
N ARG A 180 4.38 4.09 -10.69
CA ARG A 180 4.52 5.41 -11.33
C ARG A 180 3.54 6.44 -10.77
N ARG A 181 2.34 6.01 -10.36
CA ARG A 181 1.25 6.89 -9.92
C ARG A 181 1.20 7.05 -8.41
N ALA A 182 1.38 5.94 -7.68
CA ALA A 182 1.10 5.87 -6.24
C ALA A 182 2.36 5.64 -5.39
N ALA A 183 3.43 5.05 -5.93
CA ALA A 183 4.65 4.74 -5.18
C ALA A 183 5.96 5.06 -5.95
N PRO A 184 6.25 6.33 -6.28
CA PRO A 184 7.44 6.69 -7.07
C PRO A 184 8.77 6.24 -6.45
N LEU A 185 8.88 6.25 -5.11
CA LEU A 185 10.05 5.73 -4.39
C LEU A 185 10.26 4.25 -4.66
N THR A 186 9.19 3.46 -4.63
CA THR A 186 9.20 2.03 -4.98
C THR A 186 9.65 1.84 -6.42
N LEU A 187 9.12 2.63 -7.36
CA LEU A 187 9.51 2.53 -8.77
C LEU A 187 11.03 2.71 -8.95
N ALA A 188 11.61 3.72 -8.30
CA ALA A 188 13.05 3.96 -8.33
C ALA A 188 13.84 2.80 -7.69
N ALA A 189 13.36 2.27 -6.56
CA ALA A 189 14.00 1.12 -5.91
C ALA A 189 13.93 -0.16 -6.77
N VAL A 190 12.81 -0.37 -7.47
CA VAL A 190 12.62 -1.49 -8.40
C VAL A 190 13.56 -1.38 -9.60
N ASP A 191 13.72 -0.20 -10.19
CA ASP A 191 14.70 0.07 -11.27
C ASP A 191 16.12 -0.36 -10.84
N LEU A 192 16.57 0.08 -9.66
CA LEU A 192 17.85 -0.35 -9.09
C LEU A 192 17.92 -1.86 -8.80
N MET A 193 16.80 -2.49 -8.40
CA MET A 193 16.74 -3.92 -8.15
C MET A 193 16.83 -4.74 -9.44
N LEU A 194 16.19 -4.30 -10.52
CA LEU A 194 16.27 -4.95 -11.83
C LEU A 194 17.71 -4.95 -12.36
N ASP A 195 18.50 -3.89 -12.07
CA ASP A 195 19.92 -3.86 -12.42
C ASP A 195 20.73 -4.97 -11.75
N VAL A 196 20.40 -5.27 -10.49
CA VAL A 196 21.03 -6.39 -9.77
C VAL A 196 20.64 -7.72 -10.41
N PHE A 197 19.36 -7.92 -10.74
CA PHE A 197 18.90 -9.16 -11.37
C PHE A 197 19.48 -9.36 -12.78
N SER A 198 19.57 -8.30 -13.59
CA SER A 198 20.09 -8.37 -14.96
C SER A 198 21.62 -8.39 -15.01
N GLY A 199 22.32 -8.20 -13.89
CA GLY A 199 23.77 -8.05 -13.83
C GLY A 199 24.29 -6.75 -14.47
N ALA A 200 23.42 -5.74 -14.61
CA ALA A 200 23.82 -4.43 -15.09
C ALA A 200 24.59 -3.66 -14.00
N PRO A 201 25.45 -2.69 -14.37
CA PRO A 201 26.06 -1.79 -13.39
C PRO A 201 24.97 -1.04 -12.63
N ARG A 202 24.97 -1.19 -11.30
CA ARG A 202 24.00 -0.53 -10.41
C ARG A 202 24.57 0.76 -9.83
N ALA A 203 23.81 1.85 -9.89
CA ALA A 203 24.04 3.06 -9.09
C ALA A 203 23.56 2.86 -7.64
N SER A 204 24.13 3.58 -6.67
CA SER A 204 23.61 3.59 -5.30
C SER A 204 22.37 4.48 -5.21
N ALA A 205 21.41 4.12 -4.35
CA ALA A 205 20.26 4.97 -4.05
C ALA A 205 20.67 6.38 -3.60
N ALA A 206 21.80 6.51 -2.90
CA ALA A 206 22.32 7.81 -2.43
C ALA A 206 22.73 8.77 -3.56
N GLN A 207 22.88 8.28 -4.79
CA GLN A 207 23.30 9.06 -5.96
C GLN A 207 22.12 9.44 -6.86
N ASP A 208 20.92 8.97 -6.55
CA ASP A 208 19.74 9.13 -7.38
C ASP A 208 18.78 10.13 -6.74
N ALA A 209 18.52 11.23 -7.46
CA ALA A 209 17.67 12.32 -6.98
C ALA A 209 16.22 11.89 -6.72
N ARG A 210 15.80 10.71 -7.19
CA ARG A 210 14.48 10.14 -6.89
C ARG A 210 14.32 9.72 -5.42
N PHE A 211 15.41 9.65 -4.65
CA PHE A 211 15.43 9.35 -3.21
C PHE A 211 15.67 10.61 -2.36
N ASP A 212 15.19 11.77 -2.80
CA ASP A 212 15.42 13.09 -2.18
C ASP A 212 14.47 13.44 -1.02
N THR A 213 13.56 12.54 -0.65
CA THR A 213 12.58 12.75 0.43
C THR A 213 12.58 11.62 1.45
N ALA A 214 12.95 11.94 2.69
CA ALA A 214 12.92 11.01 3.83
C ALA A 214 11.61 11.08 4.60
N GLY A 215 11.05 9.91 4.92
CA GLY A 215 9.83 9.79 5.74
C GLY A 215 8.51 10.09 5.02
N LEU A 216 8.53 10.39 3.72
CA LEU A 216 7.31 10.65 2.94
C LEU A 216 6.54 9.36 2.59
N TYR A 217 7.26 8.29 2.28
CA TYR A 217 6.70 6.99 1.87
C TYR A 217 6.93 5.93 2.94
N ASP A 218 6.01 4.98 3.05
CA ASP A 218 6.09 3.87 3.99
C ASP A 218 7.17 2.85 3.54
N GLU A 219 8.19 2.63 4.39
CA GLU A 219 9.28 1.69 4.12
C GLU A 219 8.82 0.22 4.14
N HIS A 220 7.77 -0.10 4.90
CA HIS A 220 7.18 -1.44 4.94
C HIS A 220 6.51 -1.78 3.60
N ASP A 221 5.79 -0.82 3.01
CA ASP A 221 5.18 -1.00 1.69
C ASP A 221 6.26 -1.09 0.61
N LEU A 222 7.32 -0.29 0.67
CA LEU A 222 8.47 -0.42 -0.24
C LEU A 222 9.06 -1.83 -0.17
N MET A 223 9.31 -2.34 1.03
CA MET A 223 9.84 -3.70 1.22
C MET A 223 8.89 -4.76 0.65
N SER A 224 7.59 -4.62 0.90
CA SER A 224 6.55 -5.54 0.42
C SER A 224 6.46 -5.54 -1.12
N HIS A 225 6.55 -4.38 -1.76
CA HIS A 225 6.62 -4.27 -3.22
C HIS A 225 7.90 -4.87 -3.79
N LEU A 226 9.08 -4.63 -3.18
CA LEU A 226 10.32 -5.26 -3.64
C LEU A 226 10.22 -6.78 -3.55
N TRP A 227 9.64 -7.30 -2.47
CA TRP A 227 9.40 -8.74 -2.31
C TRP A 227 8.40 -9.27 -3.36
N LEU A 228 7.31 -8.55 -3.62
CA LEU A 228 6.36 -8.87 -4.68
C LEU A 228 7.03 -8.95 -6.05
N VAL A 229 7.82 -7.94 -6.41
CA VAL A 229 8.48 -7.87 -7.71
C VAL A 229 9.47 -9.02 -7.87
N ALA A 230 10.32 -9.25 -6.87
CA ALA A 230 11.30 -10.33 -6.90
C ALA A 230 10.63 -11.72 -6.95
N SER A 231 9.58 -11.94 -6.15
CA SER A 231 8.83 -13.20 -6.14
C SER A 231 8.14 -13.46 -7.48
N SER A 232 7.53 -12.44 -8.08
CA SER A 232 6.87 -12.55 -9.38
C SER A 232 7.88 -12.79 -10.50
N LEU A 233 9.05 -12.16 -10.45
CA LEU A 233 10.12 -12.40 -11.42
C LEU A 233 10.65 -13.85 -11.35
N VAL A 234 10.81 -14.39 -10.14
CA VAL A 234 11.17 -15.81 -9.96
C VAL A 234 10.06 -16.72 -10.48
N ALA A 235 8.80 -16.41 -10.16
CA ALA A 235 7.64 -17.19 -10.58
C ALA A 235 7.39 -17.14 -12.10
N ALA A 236 7.76 -16.05 -12.78
CA ALA A 236 7.68 -15.91 -14.23
C ALA A 236 8.53 -16.96 -14.98
N SER A 237 9.60 -17.46 -14.36
CA SER A 237 10.43 -18.56 -14.88
C SER A 237 9.89 -19.97 -14.58
N GLY A 238 8.76 -20.07 -13.87
CA GLY A 238 8.16 -21.33 -13.42
C GLY A 238 7.19 -21.96 -14.42
N ALA A 239 6.83 -23.23 -14.18
CA ALA A 239 5.89 -23.95 -15.03
C ALA A 239 4.45 -23.40 -14.96
N ASP A 240 4.08 -22.80 -13.83
CA ASP A 240 2.76 -22.22 -13.60
C ASP A 240 2.66 -20.75 -14.04
N ALA A 241 3.71 -20.20 -14.68
CA ALA A 241 3.74 -18.83 -15.17
C ALA A 241 2.69 -18.50 -16.25
N PRO A 242 2.31 -19.42 -17.17
CA PRO A 242 1.31 -19.12 -18.19
C PRO A 242 -0.06 -18.75 -17.60
N ARG A 243 -0.80 -17.86 -18.28
CA ARG A 243 -2.17 -17.48 -17.92
C ARG A 243 -3.10 -18.69 -17.86
N LEU A 244 -4.02 -18.69 -16.90
CA LEU A 244 -5.06 -19.72 -16.79
C LEU A 244 -6.06 -19.61 -17.95
N PRO A 245 -6.57 -20.74 -18.47
CA PRO A 245 -7.52 -20.72 -19.58
C PRO A 245 -8.85 -20.08 -19.14
N CYS A 246 -9.27 -19.01 -19.81
CA CYS A 246 -10.53 -18.33 -19.51
C CYS A 246 -11.66 -18.75 -20.45
N ALA A 247 -12.90 -18.39 -20.11
CA ALA A 247 -14.01 -18.43 -21.06
C ALA A 247 -13.81 -17.41 -22.20
N ASP A 248 -14.32 -17.74 -23.38
CA ASP A 248 -14.28 -16.82 -24.52
C ASP A 248 -15.18 -15.62 -24.23
N LEU A 249 -14.72 -14.42 -24.61
CA LEU A 249 -15.57 -13.24 -24.48
C LEU A 249 -16.82 -13.40 -25.37
N PRO A 250 -18.02 -13.08 -24.85
CA PRO A 250 -19.21 -13.07 -25.67
C PRO A 250 -19.11 -12.00 -26.76
N ALA A 251 -19.87 -12.17 -27.85
CA ALA A 251 -20.03 -11.10 -28.82
C ALA A 251 -20.69 -9.88 -28.15
N VAL A 252 -19.91 -8.81 -27.97
CA VAL A 252 -20.36 -7.58 -27.33
C VAL A 252 -21.03 -6.63 -28.32
N SER A 253 -22.12 -6.00 -27.89
CA SER A 253 -22.82 -4.93 -28.61
C SER A 253 -23.16 -3.80 -27.63
N LEU A 254 -23.56 -2.64 -28.13
CA LEU A 254 -23.93 -1.52 -27.27
C LEU A 254 -25.03 -1.98 -26.28
N SER A 255 -24.73 -1.94 -24.99
CA SER A 255 -25.59 -2.50 -23.94
C SER A 255 -25.69 -1.55 -22.76
N SER A 256 -26.75 -1.71 -21.96
CA SER A 256 -26.87 -1.01 -20.68
C SER A 256 -25.84 -1.53 -19.67
N GLY A 257 -25.53 -0.75 -18.63
CA GLY A 257 -24.63 -1.20 -17.58
C GLY A 257 -25.06 -2.52 -16.93
N LEU A 258 -26.36 -2.70 -16.67
CA LEU A 258 -26.88 -3.94 -16.09
C LEU A 258 -26.71 -5.15 -17.00
N GLU A 259 -26.92 -4.99 -18.31
CA GLU A 259 -26.72 -6.09 -19.25
C GLU A 259 -25.24 -6.47 -19.34
N PHE A 260 -24.35 -5.48 -19.42
CA PHE A 260 -22.91 -5.72 -19.32
C PHE A 260 -22.54 -6.49 -18.05
N MET A 261 -22.98 -6.02 -16.87
CA MET A 261 -22.65 -6.65 -15.60
C MET A 261 -23.11 -8.11 -15.54
N ARG A 262 -24.33 -8.41 -16.01
CA ARG A 262 -24.85 -9.79 -16.08
C ARG A 262 -23.98 -10.68 -16.97
N GLN A 263 -23.53 -10.19 -18.13
CA GLN A 263 -22.64 -10.94 -19.01
C GLN A 263 -21.27 -11.17 -18.34
N THR A 264 -20.74 -10.17 -17.65
CA THR A 264 -19.47 -10.26 -16.91
C THR A 264 -19.57 -11.30 -15.78
N GLU A 265 -20.68 -11.36 -15.04
CA GLU A 265 -20.87 -12.40 -14.03
C GLU A 265 -20.98 -13.82 -14.65
N LEU A 266 -21.59 -13.95 -15.83
CA LEU A 266 -21.70 -15.25 -16.52
C LEU A 266 -20.34 -15.77 -16.94
N ILE A 267 -19.51 -14.92 -17.57
CA ILE A 267 -18.16 -15.32 -18.01
C ILE A 267 -17.24 -15.62 -16.82
N THR A 268 -17.38 -14.89 -15.71
CA THR A 268 -16.66 -15.19 -14.46
C THR A 268 -17.05 -16.56 -13.91
N ARG A 269 -18.34 -16.88 -13.84
CA ARG A 269 -18.82 -18.21 -13.39
C ARG A 269 -18.32 -19.32 -14.30
N GLU A 270 -18.40 -19.12 -15.62
CA GLU A 270 -17.89 -20.10 -16.58
C GLU A 270 -16.39 -20.32 -16.41
N THR A 271 -15.63 -19.24 -16.22
CA THR A 271 -14.18 -19.30 -16.02
C THR A 271 -13.82 -20.02 -14.72
N LEU A 272 -14.47 -19.70 -13.59
CA LEU A 272 -14.28 -20.40 -12.32
C LEU A 272 -14.61 -21.90 -12.44
N ASN A 273 -15.68 -22.26 -13.16
CA ASN A 273 -16.03 -23.65 -13.42
C ASN A 273 -14.96 -24.38 -14.26
N ARG A 274 -14.32 -23.69 -15.22
CA ARG A 274 -13.22 -24.25 -16.03
C ARG A 274 -11.97 -24.51 -15.18
N TRP A 275 -11.64 -23.62 -14.24
CA TRP A 275 -10.49 -23.80 -13.35
C TRP A 275 -10.74 -24.86 -12.28
N GLY A 276 -11.99 -25.06 -11.87
CA GLY A 276 -12.36 -26.01 -10.84
C GLY A 276 -12.05 -25.49 -9.43
N ALA A 277 -11.94 -26.43 -8.47
CA ALA A 277 -11.69 -26.07 -7.09
C ALA A 277 -10.29 -25.48 -6.92
N ASN A 278 -10.20 -24.33 -6.24
CA ASN A 278 -8.92 -23.76 -5.86
C ASN A 278 -8.16 -24.69 -4.89
N PRO A 279 -6.82 -24.77 -4.94
CA PRO A 279 -6.02 -25.54 -3.99
C PRO A 279 -6.34 -25.24 -2.52
N TYR A 280 -6.64 -23.99 -2.18
CA TYR A 280 -7.06 -23.60 -0.83
C TYR A 280 -8.36 -24.28 -0.40
N VAL A 281 -9.38 -24.28 -1.27
CA VAL A 281 -10.67 -24.95 -1.01
C VAL A 281 -10.45 -26.44 -0.78
N SER A 282 -9.62 -27.08 -1.60
CA SER A 282 -9.32 -28.50 -1.43
C SER A 282 -8.59 -28.79 -0.12
N ALA A 283 -7.69 -27.89 0.29
CA ALA A 283 -6.93 -28.03 1.53
C ALA A 283 -7.81 -27.83 2.77
N ILE A 284 -8.69 -26.82 2.78
CA ILE A 284 -9.59 -26.57 3.91
C ILE A 284 -10.63 -27.68 4.07
N ASP A 285 -11.21 -28.17 2.97
CA ASP A 285 -12.19 -29.26 3.00
C ASP A 285 -11.55 -30.57 3.54
N ALA A 286 -10.23 -30.74 3.36
CA ALA A 286 -9.48 -31.89 3.86
C ALA A 286 -9.17 -31.84 5.37
N LEU A 287 -9.29 -30.69 6.04
CA LEU A 287 -9.00 -30.55 7.48
C LEU A 287 -9.95 -31.36 8.36
N ASN A 288 -11.17 -31.66 7.90
CA ASN A 288 -12.17 -32.44 8.65
C ASN A 288 -12.43 -31.95 10.10
N GLY A 289 -12.23 -30.66 10.36
CA GLY A 289 -12.42 -30.03 11.68
C GLY A 289 -11.17 -29.92 12.55
N ASP A 290 -9.99 -30.31 12.05
CA ASP A 290 -8.72 -30.07 12.73
C ASP A 290 -8.24 -28.62 12.51
N TYR A 291 -7.71 -27.98 13.56
CA TYR A 291 -7.09 -26.66 13.43
C TYR A 291 -5.81 -26.73 12.59
N SER A 292 -5.65 -25.77 11.69
CA SER A 292 -4.47 -25.60 10.83
C SER A 292 -4.16 -24.12 10.65
N PRO A 293 -2.88 -23.73 10.46
CA PRO A 293 -2.52 -22.39 10.00
C PRO A 293 -3.28 -21.92 8.74
N LEU A 294 -3.83 -22.84 7.93
CA LEU A 294 -4.72 -22.54 6.80
C LEU A 294 -5.98 -21.76 7.19
N VAL A 295 -6.43 -21.85 8.44
CA VAL A 295 -7.57 -21.08 8.93
C VAL A 295 -7.16 -19.63 9.20
N ALA A 296 -5.99 -19.41 9.80
CA ALA A 296 -5.51 -18.07 10.16
C ALA A 296 -5.00 -17.29 8.94
N GLY A 297 -4.41 -17.98 7.95
CA GLY A 297 -3.81 -17.37 6.76
C GLY A 297 -4.71 -16.34 6.07
N PRO A 298 -5.97 -16.67 5.69
CA PRO A 298 -6.86 -15.72 5.04
C PRO A 298 -7.07 -14.43 5.81
N PHE A 299 -7.27 -14.48 7.13
CA PHE A 299 -7.50 -13.28 7.95
C PHE A 299 -6.24 -12.42 8.08
N ILE A 300 -5.06 -13.06 8.15
CA ILE A 300 -3.77 -12.35 8.11
C ILE A 300 -3.62 -11.60 6.79
N GLU A 301 -3.84 -12.28 5.66
CA GLU A 301 -3.73 -11.63 4.34
C GLU A 301 -4.84 -10.59 4.12
N GLN A 302 -6.06 -10.86 4.58
CA GLN A 302 -7.19 -9.94 4.49
C GLN A 302 -7.00 -8.71 5.36
N TYR A 303 -6.31 -8.78 6.50
CA TYR A 303 -5.92 -7.58 7.25
C TYR A 303 -5.11 -6.60 6.38
N HIS A 304 -4.18 -7.11 5.56
CA HIS A 304 -3.38 -6.28 4.66
C HIS A 304 -4.20 -5.72 3.48
N VAL A 305 -5.22 -6.46 3.03
CA VAL A 305 -6.16 -5.98 1.99
C VAL A 305 -7.08 -4.91 2.56
N THR A 306 -7.77 -5.19 3.67
CA THR A 306 -8.79 -4.33 4.31
C THR A 306 -8.23 -2.99 4.75
N ARG A 307 -7.03 -2.95 5.36
CA ARG A 307 -6.40 -1.68 5.77
C ARG A 307 -6.09 -0.74 4.60
N ARG A 308 -5.96 -1.28 3.39
CA ARG A 308 -5.70 -0.54 2.14
C ARG A 308 -6.96 -0.47 1.26
N PHE A 309 -8.08 -1.04 1.68
CA PHE A 309 -9.24 -1.22 0.81
C PHE A 309 -9.84 0.11 0.35
N VAL A 310 -9.85 1.10 1.23
CA VAL A 310 -10.27 2.47 0.90
C VAL A 310 -9.46 3.10 -0.24
N GLU A 311 -8.23 2.62 -0.50
CA GLU A 311 -7.38 3.07 -1.61
C GLU A 311 -7.99 2.70 -2.97
N ILE A 312 -8.76 1.60 -3.07
CA ILE A 312 -9.42 1.21 -4.33
C ILE A 312 -10.63 2.11 -4.65
N ILE A 313 -11.15 2.84 -3.67
CA ILE A 313 -12.32 3.72 -3.81
C ILE A 313 -11.87 5.17 -4.04
N ALA A 314 -10.79 5.59 -3.38
CA ALA A 314 -10.35 6.98 -3.37
C ALA A 314 -10.13 7.62 -4.76
N PRO A 315 -9.52 6.95 -5.76
CA PRO A 315 -9.36 7.53 -7.09
C PRO A 315 -10.69 7.87 -7.76
N LEU A 316 -11.72 7.04 -7.57
CA LEU A 316 -13.06 7.25 -8.13
C LEU A 316 -13.75 8.48 -7.54
N LEU A 317 -13.49 8.81 -6.26
CA LEU A 317 -14.04 10.00 -5.60
C LEU A 317 -13.53 11.31 -6.21
N SER A 318 -12.34 11.29 -6.81
CA SER A 318 -11.77 12.44 -7.52
C SER A 318 -12.47 12.70 -8.86
N MET A 319 -13.12 11.68 -9.43
CA MET A 319 -13.74 11.76 -10.74
C MET A 319 -15.08 12.51 -10.71
N ARG A 320 -15.39 13.21 -11.82
CA ARG A 320 -16.68 13.90 -12.00
C ARG A 320 -17.77 12.95 -12.50
N LEU A 321 -17.99 11.87 -11.75
CA LEU A 321 -19.07 10.91 -11.99
C LEU A 321 -20.44 11.53 -11.74
N SER A 322 -21.51 10.87 -12.20
CA SER A 322 -22.89 11.30 -11.94
C SER A 322 -23.17 11.38 -10.44
N ILE A 323 -24.09 12.25 -10.02
CA ILE A 323 -24.42 12.44 -8.59
C ILE A 323 -24.79 11.11 -7.90
N PRO A 324 -25.62 10.22 -8.48
CA PRO A 324 -25.94 8.94 -7.88
C PRO A 324 -24.70 8.05 -7.68
N LEU A 325 -23.82 7.95 -8.68
CA LEU A 325 -22.58 7.17 -8.57
C LEU A 325 -21.66 7.72 -7.48
N ARG A 326 -21.49 9.04 -7.42
CA ARG A 326 -20.68 9.69 -6.38
C ARG A 326 -21.22 9.44 -4.97
N ALA A 327 -22.55 9.51 -4.80
CA ALA A 327 -23.18 9.24 -3.50
C ALA A 327 -22.95 7.79 -3.04
N MET A 328 -23.05 6.83 -3.95
CA MET A 328 -22.75 5.42 -3.66
C MET A 328 -21.28 5.21 -3.28
N LEU A 329 -20.34 5.85 -3.98
CA LEU A 329 -18.91 5.75 -3.66
C LEU A 329 -18.54 6.37 -2.31
N PHE A 330 -19.14 7.51 -1.94
CA PHE A 330 -18.93 8.07 -0.60
C PHE A 330 -19.50 7.19 0.50
N ARG A 331 -20.65 6.55 0.24
CA ARG A 331 -21.22 5.59 1.18
C ARG A 331 -20.28 4.39 1.33
N TYR A 332 -19.87 3.79 0.22
CA TYR A 332 -18.98 2.62 0.21
C TYR A 332 -17.63 2.93 0.89
N TYR A 333 -17.04 4.09 0.62
CA TYR A 333 -15.85 4.54 1.35
C TYR A 333 -16.06 4.62 2.87
N GLY A 334 -17.21 5.15 3.29
CA GLY A 334 -17.54 5.28 4.71
C GLY A 334 -17.88 3.95 5.39
N GLU A 335 -18.42 2.99 4.64
CA GLU A 335 -18.63 1.61 5.07
C GLU A 335 -17.27 0.94 5.30
N GLU A 336 -16.36 0.99 4.32
CA GLU A 336 -15.07 0.28 4.38
C GLU A 336 -14.01 0.89 5.33
N TYR A 337 -14.19 2.14 5.74
CA TYR A 337 -13.22 2.80 6.60
C TYR A 337 -13.18 2.19 8.01
N GLY A 338 -12.05 1.62 8.39
CA GLY A 338 -11.84 1.01 9.72
C GLY A 338 -12.19 -0.48 9.77
N HIS A 339 -12.57 -1.09 8.65
CA HIS A 339 -12.89 -2.52 8.57
C HIS A 339 -11.70 -3.43 8.93
N GLU A 340 -10.45 -2.96 8.83
CA GLU A 340 -9.26 -3.71 9.25
C GLU A 340 -9.26 -4.05 10.74
N ALA A 341 -10.05 -3.34 11.56
CA ALA A 341 -10.21 -3.67 12.98
C ALA A 341 -10.86 -5.05 13.18
N LEU A 342 -11.81 -5.43 12.33
CA LEU A 342 -12.49 -6.74 12.39
C LEU A 342 -11.50 -7.88 12.08
N GLU A 343 -10.71 -7.71 11.03
CA GLU A 343 -9.65 -8.66 10.67
C GLU A 343 -8.60 -8.76 11.78
N SER A 344 -8.19 -7.62 12.33
CA SER A 344 -7.24 -7.58 13.43
C SER A 344 -7.72 -8.32 14.68
N THR A 345 -9.00 -8.18 15.05
CA THR A 345 -9.59 -8.90 16.19
C THR A 345 -9.74 -10.40 15.88
N THR A 346 -10.06 -10.75 14.63
CA THR A 346 -10.15 -12.16 14.21
C THR A 346 -8.77 -12.84 14.26
N CYS A 347 -7.72 -12.16 13.79
CA CYS A 347 -6.34 -12.63 13.92
C CYS A 347 -5.95 -12.86 15.39
N GLU A 348 -6.33 -11.96 16.30
CA GLU A 348 -6.07 -12.11 17.74
C GLU A 348 -6.78 -13.35 18.33
N ALA A 349 -8.04 -13.58 17.96
CA ALA A 349 -8.80 -14.77 18.35
C ALA A 349 -8.18 -16.08 17.80
N LEU A 350 -7.40 -16.00 16.72
CA LEU A 350 -6.66 -17.10 16.11
C LEU A 350 -5.20 -17.20 16.61
N GLY A 351 -4.83 -16.39 17.62
CA GLY A 351 -3.53 -16.48 18.30
C GLY A 351 -2.41 -15.66 17.67
N VAL A 352 -2.73 -14.69 16.81
CA VAL A 352 -1.76 -13.76 16.22
C VAL A 352 -1.75 -12.47 17.04
N ALA A 353 -0.59 -12.09 17.57
CA ALA A 353 -0.48 -10.86 18.35
C ALA A 353 -0.72 -9.62 17.47
N ARG A 354 -1.70 -8.79 17.86
CA ARG A 354 -2.15 -7.61 17.09
C ARG A 354 -1.02 -6.65 16.70
N HIS A 355 -0.04 -6.43 17.58
CA HIS A 355 1.10 -5.54 17.33
C HIS A 355 2.06 -6.05 16.25
N LEU A 356 1.98 -7.34 15.87
CA LEU A 356 2.78 -7.92 14.80
C LEU A 356 2.16 -7.71 13.43
N LEU A 357 0.83 -7.55 13.31
CA LEU A 357 0.15 -7.44 12.02
C LEU A 357 0.74 -6.33 11.12
N PRO A 358 1.09 -5.13 11.61
CA PRO A 358 1.75 -4.11 10.78
C PRO A 358 3.18 -4.44 10.35
N GLN A 359 3.80 -5.48 10.92
CA GLN A 359 5.18 -5.91 10.66
C GLN A 359 5.26 -7.13 9.72
N ILE A 360 4.13 -7.78 9.44
CA ILE A 360 4.03 -8.92 8.54
C ILE A 360 4.16 -8.41 7.10
N VAL A 361 5.03 -9.06 6.33
CA VAL A 361 5.11 -8.85 4.88
C VAL A 361 4.03 -9.70 4.24
N PRO A 362 2.99 -9.10 3.61
CA PRO A 362 1.91 -9.86 2.98
C PRO A 362 2.43 -10.79 1.88
N LEU A 363 1.69 -11.85 1.60
CA LEU A 363 1.99 -12.69 0.45
C LEU A 363 1.91 -11.86 -0.84
N PRO A 364 2.88 -11.99 -1.77
CA PRO A 364 3.02 -11.14 -2.94
C PRO A 364 1.70 -10.82 -3.66
N LEU A 365 0.93 -11.86 -4.00
CA LEU A 365 -0.27 -11.70 -4.82
C LEU A 365 -1.46 -11.08 -4.06
N HIS A 366 -1.47 -11.13 -2.72
CA HIS A 366 -2.47 -10.39 -1.93
C HIS A 366 -2.13 -8.90 -1.89
N PHE A 367 -0.84 -8.57 -1.82
CA PHE A 367 -0.40 -7.18 -1.86
C PHE A 367 -0.71 -6.53 -3.22
N ALA A 368 -0.33 -7.22 -4.30
CA ALA A 368 -0.61 -6.79 -5.67
C ALA A 368 -2.11 -6.67 -6.00
N PHE A 369 -2.97 -7.39 -5.28
CA PHE A 369 -4.41 -7.35 -5.53
C PHE A 369 -4.99 -5.96 -5.31
N VAL A 370 -4.59 -5.29 -4.23
CA VAL A 370 -5.03 -3.92 -3.94
C VAL A 370 -4.41 -2.92 -4.91
N ASP A 371 -3.15 -3.11 -5.28
CA ASP A 371 -2.43 -2.25 -6.25
C ASP A 371 -3.12 -2.28 -7.62
N ALA A 372 -3.44 -3.47 -8.13
CA ALA A 372 -4.15 -3.64 -9.39
C ALA A 372 -5.57 -3.03 -9.36
N LEU A 373 -6.32 -3.23 -8.26
CA LEU A 373 -7.66 -2.63 -8.10
C LEU A 373 -7.60 -1.10 -8.05
N THR A 374 -6.64 -0.54 -7.31
CA THR A 374 -6.41 0.91 -7.20
C THR A 374 -6.03 1.51 -8.54
N LEU A 375 -5.19 0.83 -9.31
CA LEU A 375 -4.82 1.26 -10.65
C LEU A 375 -6.03 1.30 -11.60
N LEU A 376 -6.89 0.27 -11.55
CA LEU A 376 -8.12 0.26 -12.34
C LEU A 376 -9.07 1.37 -11.91
N ALA A 377 -9.19 1.63 -10.60
CA ALA A 377 -10.00 2.71 -10.07
C ALA A 377 -9.54 4.09 -10.57
N ASP A 378 -8.23 4.30 -10.70
CA ASP A 378 -7.65 5.56 -11.18
C ASP A 378 -7.91 5.81 -12.68
N ALA A 379 -8.00 4.77 -13.49
CA ALA A 379 -7.97 4.92 -14.94
C ALA A 379 -9.18 4.36 -15.70
N ASP A 380 -9.98 3.49 -15.09
CA ASP A 380 -11.17 2.89 -15.73
C ASP A 380 -12.29 2.56 -14.73
N PRO A 381 -13.21 3.50 -14.47
CA PRO A 381 -14.36 3.28 -13.60
C PRO A 381 -15.24 2.09 -13.97
N VAL A 382 -15.35 1.75 -15.26
CA VAL A 382 -16.18 0.60 -15.68
C VAL A 382 -15.53 -0.70 -15.22
N SER A 383 -14.22 -0.85 -15.47
CA SER A 383 -13.47 -2.01 -14.96
C SER A 383 -13.49 -2.06 -13.44
N SER A 384 -13.29 -0.91 -12.78
CA SER A 384 -13.28 -0.82 -11.32
C SER A 384 -14.63 -1.20 -10.68
N PHE A 385 -15.75 -0.67 -11.18
CA PHE A 385 -17.08 -1.05 -10.67
C PHE A 385 -17.38 -2.53 -10.88
N ALA A 386 -16.93 -3.13 -11.99
CA ALA A 386 -17.10 -4.56 -12.21
C ALA A 386 -16.18 -5.38 -11.28
N ALA A 387 -14.99 -4.87 -10.97
CA ALA A 387 -14.00 -5.56 -10.14
C ALA A 387 -14.47 -5.75 -8.69
N ILE A 388 -15.38 -4.90 -8.21
CA ILE A 388 -16.01 -5.05 -6.90
C ILE A 388 -16.63 -6.45 -6.73
N MET A 389 -17.20 -7.06 -7.77
CA MET A 389 -17.75 -8.42 -7.63
C MET A 389 -16.67 -9.50 -7.36
N VAL A 390 -15.43 -9.26 -7.76
CA VAL A 390 -14.32 -10.19 -7.52
C VAL A 390 -13.93 -10.17 -6.05
N VAL A 391 -14.14 -9.04 -5.37
CA VAL A 391 -13.84 -8.85 -3.95
C VAL A 391 -15.05 -9.18 -3.08
N GLU A 392 -16.17 -8.51 -3.31
CA GLU A 392 -17.41 -8.58 -2.50
C GLU A 392 -18.28 -9.80 -2.85
N GLY A 393 -17.90 -10.54 -3.90
CA GLY A 393 -18.62 -11.71 -4.37
C GLY A 393 -19.63 -11.43 -5.49
N ILE A 394 -20.09 -12.52 -6.08
CA ILE A 394 -21.00 -12.50 -7.23
C ILE A 394 -22.44 -12.47 -6.72
N PHE A 395 -23.23 -11.53 -7.22
CA PHE A 395 -24.64 -11.38 -6.83
C PHE A 395 -25.42 -12.71 -6.88
N GLY A 396 -26.14 -13.00 -5.79
CA GLY A 396 -26.97 -14.18 -5.65
C GLY A 396 -26.21 -15.46 -5.31
N GLU A 397 -24.90 -15.40 -5.08
CA GLU A 397 -24.12 -16.52 -4.56
C GLU A 397 -23.89 -16.38 -3.05
N PRO A 398 -23.95 -17.50 -2.30
CA PRO A 398 -23.60 -17.47 -0.88
C PRO A 398 -22.09 -17.24 -0.68
N PRO A 399 -21.66 -16.75 0.48
CA PRO A 399 -20.26 -16.52 0.86
C PRO A 399 -19.55 -17.86 1.15
N LYS A 400 -19.36 -18.68 0.10
CA LYS A 400 -18.93 -20.09 0.22
C LYS A 400 -17.60 -20.28 0.97
N MET A 401 -16.71 -19.28 0.98
CA MET A 401 -15.43 -19.38 1.68
C MET A 401 -15.59 -19.16 3.19
N SER A 402 -16.29 -18.10 3.57
CA SER A 402 -16.65 -17.81 4.97
C SER A 402 -17.35 -18.99 5.62
N LEU A 403 -18.36 -19.56 4.93
CA LEU A 403 -19.07 -20.76 5.40
C LEU A 403 -18.14 -21.98 5.62
N ARG A 404 -17.12 -22.15 4.77
CA ARG A 404 -16.12 -23.24 4.96
C ARG A 404 -15.21 -22.98 6.14
N LEU A 405 -14.73 -21.74 6.29
CA LEU A 405 -13.89 -21.34 7.41
C LEU A 405 -14.64 -21.51 8.74
N MET A 406 -15.88 -21.06 8.83
CA MET A 406 -16.73 -21.28 10.00
C MET A 406 -16.91 -22.78 10.31
N ALA A 407 -17.07 -23.62 9.29
CA ALA A 407 -17.17 -25.06 9.48
C ALA A 407 -15.85 -25.70 9.95
N ALA A 408 -14.70 -25.16 9.51
CA ALA A 408 -13.37 -25.67 9.84
C ALA A 408 -12.96 -25.40 11.31
N VAL A 409 -13.46 -24.34 11.93
CA VAL A 409 -13.17 -23.97 13.34
C VAL A 409 -14.39 -23.97 14.25
N LYS A 410 -15.29 -24.93 14.03
CA LYS A 410 -16.56 -25.11 14.77
C LYS A 410 -16.48 -25.06 16.30
N ASP A 411 -15.31 -25.38 16.88
CA ASP A 411 -15.10 -25.49 18.33
C ASP A 411 -14.34 -24.27 18.91
N ASN A 412 -14.11 -23.21 18.12
CA ASN A 412 -13.47 -21.97 18.57
C ASN A 412 -14.52 -20.86 18.83
N ASP A 413 -15.04 -20.81 20.06
CA ASP A 413 -16.06 -19.83 20.46
C ASP A 413 -15.59 -18.38 20.29
N ALA A 414 -14.31 -18.08 20.56
CA ALA A 414 -13.75 -16.75 20.40
C ALA A 414 -13.78 -16.31 18.93
N PHE A 415 -13.37 -17.20 18.02
CA PHE A 415 -13.47 -16.96 16.57
C PHE A 415 -14.92 -16.75 16.13
N HIS A 416 -15.85 -17.62 16.55
CA HIS A 416 -17.25 -17.51 16.15
C HIS A 416 -17.92 -16.22 16.62
N SER A 417 -17.53 -15.71 17.80
CA SER A 417 -18.05 -14.45 18.32
C SER A 417 -17.63 -13.22 17.51
N VAL A 418 -16.52 -13.28 16.77
CA VAL A 418 -15.96 -12.13 16.03
C VAL A 418 -16.22 -12.27 14.52
N SER A 419 -16.00 -13.46 13.96
CA SER A 419 -16.19 -13.70 12.51
C SER A 419 -17.67 -13.67 12.09
N GLY A 420 -18.60 -13.96 13.01
CA GLY A 420 -20.03 -13.85 12.74
C GLY A 420 -20.47 -12.41 12.46
N ASP A 421 -19.89 -11.44 13.18
CA ASP A 421 -20.26 -10.03 13.07
C ASP A 421 -19.85 -9.43 11.71
N HIS A 422 -18.70 -9.83 11.15
CA HIS A 422 -18.26 -9.36 9.83
C HIS A 422 -19.15 -9.92 8.71
N GLU A 423 -19.50 -11.20 8.75
CA GLU A 423 -20.39 -11.79 7.73
C GLU A 423 -21.81 -11.21 7.82
N GLU A 424 -22.34 -11.02 9.03
CA GLU A 424 -23.64 -10.39 9.25
C GLU A 424 -23.64 -8.94 8.73
N LEU A 425 -22.55 -8.20 8.93
CA LEU A 425 -22.40 -6.85 8.40
C LEU A 425 -22.48 -6.85 6.87
N ASN A 426 -21.69 -7.71 6.20
CA ASN A 426 -21.65 -7.79 4.73
C ASN A 426 -23.00 -8.22 4.13
N GLU A 427 -23.70 -9.15 4.78
CA GLU A 427 -25.04 -9.57 4.37
C GLU A 427 -26.07 -8.44 4.59
N SER A 428 -26.00 -7.74 5.73
CA SER A 428 -26.91 -6.63 6.05
C SER A 428 -26.76 -5.43 5.12
N LEU A 429 -25.54 -5.19 4.64
CA LEU A 429 -25.20 -4.13 3.69
C LEU A 429 -25.34 -4.57 2.22
N ASN A 430 -25.59 -5.86 1.98
CA ASN A 430 -25.81 -6.45 0.65
C ASN A 430 -24.64 -6.17 -0.31
N HIS A 431 -23.39 -6.31 0.16
CA HIS A 431 -22.19 -5.91 -0.60
C HIS A 431 -22.07 -6.58 -1.98
N ASN A 432 -22.57 -7.81 -2.13
CA ASN A 432 -22.59 -8.51 -3.41
C ASN A 432 -23.48 -7.84 -4.49
N SER A 433 -24.29 -6.82 -4.15
CA SER A 433 -25.07 -6.03 -5.11
C SER A 433 -24.39 -4.74 -5.55
N ILE A 434 -23.34 -4.28 -4.87
CA ILE A 434 -22.73 -2.97 -5.10
C ILE A 434 -22.40 -2.76 -6.58
N SER A 435 -21.77 -3.75 -7.23
CA SER A 435 -21.47 -3.70 -8.67
C SER A 435 -22.74 -3.45 -9.50
N ARG A 436 -23.82 -4.21 -9.27
CA ARG A 436 -25.08 -4.05 -10.00
C ARG A 436 -25.74 -2.70 -9.73
N ASP A 437 -25.69 -2.22 -8.49
CA ASP A 437 -26.26 -0.93 -8.10
C ASP A 437 -25.54 0.24 -8.78
N MET A 438 -24.21 0.13 -8.94
CA MET A 438 -23.42 1.06 -9.74
C MET A 438 -23.80 0.99 -11.23
N PHE A 439 -23.87 -0.22 -11.79
CA PHE A 439 -24.18 -0.43 -13.21
C PHE A 439 -25.63 -0.08 -13.59
N GLU A 440 -26.58 -0.10 -12.65
CA GLU A 440 -27.93 0.43 -12.83
C GLU A 440 -27.90 1.92 -13.25
N ARG A 441 -26.90 2.67 -12.79
CA ARG A 441 -26.77 4.10 -13.09
C ARG A 441 -26.06 4.40 -14.42
N ILE A 442 -25.63 3.37 -15.15
CA ILE A 442 -24.91 3.50 -16.41
C ILE A 442 -25.85 3.16 -17.57
N ALA A 443 -26.24 4.19 -18.34
CA ALA A 443 -27.21 4.06 -19.42
C ALA A 443 -26.72 3.18 -20.58
N ALA A 444 -25.45 3.29 -20.95
CA ALA A 444 -24.86 2.53 -22.03
C ALA A 444 -23.34 2.38 -21.85
N ILE A 445 -22.78 1.26 -22.33
CA ILE A 445 -21.34 0.99 -22.39
C ILE A 445 -21.01 0.57 -23.81
N ASP A 446 -20.00 1.18 -24.42
CA ASP A 446 -19.56 0.83 -25.77
C ASP A 446 -18.93 -0.57 -25.81
N PRO A 447 -19.02 -1.30 -26.94
CA PRO A 447 -18.48 -2.66 -27.04
C PRO A 447 -16.98 -2.78 -26.73
N ALA A 448 -16.17 -1.79 -27.13
CA ALA A 448 -14.72 -1.83 -26.91
C ALA A 448 -14.39 -1.73 -25.41
N ARG A 449 -15.06 -0.83 -24.68
CA ARG A 449 -14.94 -0.73 -23.23
C ARG A 449 -15.43 -1.98 -22.52
N GLN A 450 -16.51 -2.61 -22.99
CA GLN A 450 -16.99 -3.88 -22.42
C GLN A 450 -15.91 -4.98 -22.55
N ALA A 451 -15.30 -5.13 -23.73
CA ALA A 451 -14.25 -6.12 -23.96
C ALA A 451 -13.02 -5.86 -23.07
N ILE A 452 -12.54 -4.62 -23.03
CA ILE A 452 -11.41 -4.21 -22.16
C ILE A 452 -11.71 -4.54 -20.69
N ALA A 453 -12.90 -4.19 -20.20
CA ALA A 453 -13.28 -4.46 -18.83
C ALA A 453 -13.35 -5.97 -18.55
N MET A 454 -13.91 -6.79 -19.45
CA MET A 454 -13.94 -8.24 -19.26
C MET A 454 -12.54 -8.86 -19.20
N HIS A 455 -11.59 -8.45 -20.04
CA HIS A 455 -10.20 -8.92 -19.94
C HIS A 455 -9.57 -8.59 -18.59
N ARG A 456 -9.77 -7.37 -18.10
CA ARG A 456 -9.28 -6.91 -16.79
C ARG A 456 -9.90 -7.68 -15.64
N ILE A 457 -11.21 -7.95 -15.69
CA ILE A 457 -11.89 -8.78 -14.71
C ILE A 457 -11.37 -10.21 -14.71
N LEU A 458 -11.13 -10.82 -15.88
CA LEU A 458 -10.58 -12.16 -15.98
C LEU A 458 -9.16 -12.23 -15.41
N PHE A 459 -8.32 -11.21 -15.63
CA PHE A 459 -7.02 -11.10 -14.98
C PHE A 459 -7.14 -11.00 -13.46
N LEU A 460 -8.02 -10.12 -12.94
CA LEU A 460 -8.22 -9.98 -11.49
C LEU A 460 -8.76 -11.26 -10.85
N LEU A 461 -9.65 -11.96 -11.56
CA LEU A 461 -10.15 -13.26 -11.13
C LEU A 461 -9.03 -14.29 -11.01
N GLU A 462 -8.09 -14.29 -11.98
CA GLU A 462 -6.91 -15.15 -11.95
C GLU A 462 -5.95 -14.74 -10.83
N LEU A 463 -5.74 -13.43 -10.62
CA LEU A 463 -4.93 -12.91 -9.52
C LEU A 463 -5.49 -13.35 -8.16
N ASN A 464 -6.80 -13.18 -7.94
CA ASN A 464 -7.47 -13.64 -6.73
C ASN A 464 -7.31 -15.17 -6.58
N HIS A 465 -7.56 -15.94 -7.64
CA HIS A 465 -7.40 -17.40 -7.60
C HIS A 465 -5.97 -17.81 -7.20
N ARG A 466 -4.95 -17.19 -7.80
CA ARG A 466 -3.54 -17.46 -7.48
C ARG A 466 -3.15 -16.97 -6.09
N ALA A 467 -3.72 -15.87 -5.61
CA ALA A 467 -3.52 -15.36 -4.26
C ALA A 467 -3.99 -16.40 -3.22
N TRP A 468 -5.21 -16.94 -3.37
CA TRP A 468 -5.71 -18.03 -2.51
C TRP A 468 -4.83 -19.29 -2.58
N SER A 469 -4.34 -19.65 -3.77
CA SER A 469 -3.36 -20.74 -3.91
C SER A 469 -2.06 -20.46 -3.15
N GLY A 470 -1.65 -19.19 -3.06
CA GLY A 470 -0.52 -18.73 -2.26
C GLY A 470 -0.73 -18.97 -0.76
N ILE A 471 -1.93 -18.72 -0.23
CA ILE A 471 -2.27 -19.08 1.16
C ILE A 471 -2.15 -20.60 1.35
N ALA A 472 -2.69 -21.39 0.43
CA ALA A 472 -2.61 -22.85 0.49
C ALA A 472 -1.16 -23.34 0.51
N GLY A 473 -0.30 -22.76 -0.34
CA GLY A 473 1.10 -23.11 -0.43
C GLY A 473 1.91 -22.71 0.81
N PHE A 474 1.71 -21.49 1.32
CA PHE A 474 2.49 -20.97 2.44
C PHE A 474 1.99 -21.50 3.79
N TYR A 475 0.70 -21.35 4.09
CA TYR A 475 0.13 -21.75 5.39
C TYR A 475 -0.21 -23.24 5.45
N GLY A 476 -0.58 -23.86 4.33
CA GLY A 476 -0.95 -25.29 4.29
C GLY A 476 0.20 -26.26 4.50
N ALA A 477 1.43 -25.84 4.23
CA ALA A 477 2.63 -26.63 4.49
C ALA A 477 3.07 -26.58 5.96
N GLN A 478 2.46 -25.74 6.79
CA GLN A 478 2.92 -25.47 8.15
C GLN A 478 2.26 -26.39 9.18
N SER A 479 3.07 -26.93 10.09
CA SER A 479 2.59 -27.65 11.28
C SER A 479 2.30 -26.72 12.47
N ALA A 480 2.90 -25.53 12.47
CA ALA A 480 2.66 -24.46 13.44
C ALA A 480 2.67 -23.13 12.68
N LEU A 481 1.78 -22.22 13.08
CA LEU A 481 1.64 -20.93 12.41
C LEU A 481 2.96 -20.15 12.50
N ALA A 482 3.46 -19.75 11.33
CA ALA A 482 4.56 -18.84 11.16
C ALA A 482 4.14 -17.73 10.20
N LEU A 483 4.50 -16.49 10.52
CA LEU A 483 4.12 -15.33 9.73
C LEU A 483 5.22 -15.04 8.69
N HIS A 484 4.80 -14.52 7.54
CA HIS A 484 5.73 -14.13 6.50
C HIS A 484 6.41 -12.79 6.88
N GLY A 485 7.74 -12.81 6.96
CA GLY A 485 8.56 -11.68 7.36
C GLY A 485 9.49 -11.18 6.27
N PRO A 486 10.30 -10.15 6.58
CA PRO A 486 11.25 -9.56 5.64
C PRO A 486 12.19 -10.60 5.03
N TYR A 487 12.40 -10.52 3.72
CA TYR A 487 13.37 -11.34 2.98
C TYR A 487 13.11 -12.85 3.05
N GLY A 488 11.84 -13.25 3.18
CA GLY A 488 11.44 -14.66 3.29
C GLY A 488 11.73 -15.29 4.66
N ARG A 489 12.03 -14.47 5.68
CA ARG A 489 12.16 -14.95 7.07
C ARG A 489 10.78 -15.27 7.64
N LEU A 490 10.75 -16.21 8.58
CA LEU A 490 9.54 -16.53 9.34
C LEU A 490 9.55 -15.80 10.69
N LEU A 491 8.41 -15.24 11.08
CA LEU A 491 8.20 -14.61 12.39
C LEU A 491 7.34 -15.50 13.28
N ASP A 492 7.58 -15.47 14.61
CA ASP A 492 6.71 -16.13 15.59
C ASP A 492 5.41 -15.31 15.73
N PRO A 493 4.21 -15.93 15.64
CA PRO A 493 2.94 -15.22 15.79
C PRO A 493 2.71 -14.59 17.17
N ARG A 494 3.56 -14.86 18.17
CA ARG A 494 3.44 -14.36 19.55
C ARG A 494 4.47 -13.31 19.98
N GLY A 495 5.47 -13.03 19.14
CA GLY A 495 6.52 -12.04 19.40
C GLY A 495 7.85 -12.66 19.76
#